data_AF-A0A3L6FQ66-F1
#
_entry.id   AF-A0A3L6FQ66-F1
#
_cell.length_a   1.000
_cell.length_b   1.000
_cell.length_c   1.000
_cell.angle_alpha   90.00
_cell.angle_beta   90.00
_cell.angle_gamma   90.00
#
_symmetry.space_group_name_H-M   'P 1'
#
loop_
_entity.id
_entity.type
_entity.pdbx_description
1 polymer ?
#
loop_
_entity_poly.entity_id
_entity_poly.type
_entity_poly.pdbx_seq_one_letter_code
_entity_poly.pdbx_strand_id
1 'polypeptide(L)'
;MDVSVGSRARHLTDVDGDLWDLVPFRITATGWVQEFNNTARIVKKIKLTGTPCKIFKKTALIKGMFTSDLEVARFEGAAIRTVSGIRGQVKKAAKIEPGDMLKRKGENTEGIARCTFEDRILMSDIVFLRA
;
A
#
# COMPACT_ATOMS: atom_id res chain seq x y z
N MET A 1 -6.89 7.45 14.96
CA MET A 1 -8.23 7.25 15.54
C MET A 1 -8.39 5.76 15.70
N ASP A 2 -8.02 5.22 16.86
CA ASP A 2 -8.34 3.82 17.20
C ASP A 2 -9.53 3.85 18.14
N VAL A 3 -10.62 3.19 17.73
CA VAL A 3 -11.85 3.09 18.50
C VAL A 3 -11.91 1.66 19.03
N SER A 4 -11.71 1.49 20.33
CA SER A 4 -12.00 0.23 21.02
C SER A 4 -13.48 0.21 21.39
N VAL A 5 -14.24 -0.72 20.79
CA VAL A 5 -15.68 -0.88 21.04
C VAL A 5 -15.88 -1.88 22.17
N GLY A 6 -16.31 -1.40 23.33
CA GLY A 6 -16.83 -2.23 24.41
C GLY A 6 -18.35 -2.18 24.42
N SER A 7 -19.01 -3.09 23.71
CA SER A 7 -20.47 -3.20 23.70
C SER A 7 -20.94 -4.21 24.75
N ARG A 8 -21.51 -3.71 25.85
CA ARG A 8 -22.26 -4.54 26.81
C ARG A 8 -23.74 -4.46 26.45
N ALA A 9 -24.18 -5.30 25.51
CA ALA A 9 -25.60 -5.48 25.20
C ALA A 9 -26.25 -6.26 26.34
N ARG A 10 -27.20 -5.63 27.04
CA ARG A 10 -28.04 -6.33 28.03
C ARG A 10 -29.17 -7.04 27.30
N HIS A 11 -29.26 -8.35 27.53
CA HIS A 11 -30.40 -9.21 27.21
C HIS A 11 -31.73 -8.56 27.63
N LEU A 12 -32.69 -8.54 26.70
CA LEU A 12 -34.11 -8.43 27.00
C LEU A 12 -34.82 -9.38 26.04
N THR A 13 -35.58 -10.28 26.64
CA THR A 13 -36.27 -11.43 26.05
C THR A 13 -37.42 -10.99 25.16
N ASP A 14 -37.54 -11.65 24.00
CA ASP A 14 -38.67 -11.56 23.08
C ASP A 14 -39.96 -12.06 23.73
N VAL A 15 -40.99 -11.22 23.82
CA VAL A 15 -42.40 -11.63 23.82
C VAL A 15 -43.25 -10.49 23.22
N ASP A 16 -43.94 -10.82 22.14
CA ASP A 16 -45.14 -10.19 21.55
C ASP A 16 -45.03 -8.81 20.88
N GLY A 17 -44.91 -8.85 19.55
CA GLY A 17 -45.90 -8.24 18.64
C GLY A 17 -46.23 -6.75 18.80
N ASP A 18 -45.28 -5.86 18.53
CA ASP A 18 -45.57 -4.51 18.04
C ASP A 18 -44.51 -4.09 16.99
N LEU A 19 -44.96 -3.97 15.75
CA LEU A 19 -44.16 -3.56 14.58
C LEU A 19 -44.02 -2.02 14.50
N TRP A 20 -43.97 -1.32 15.63
CA TRP A 20 -43.81 0.14 15.67
C TRP A 20 -42.89 0.53 16.83
N ASP A 21 -41.77 1.15 16.45
CA ASP A 21 -40.83 1.89 17.29
C ASP A 21 -39.87 1.11 18.22
N LEU A 22 -39.07 0.22 17.64
CA LEU A 22 -37.67 0.11 18.08
C LEU A 22 -36.96 1.42 17.72
N VAL A 23 -37.12 2.45 18.55
CA VAL A 23 -36.48 3.75 18.33
C VAL A 23 -34.98 3.54 18.25
N PRO A 24 -34.33 3.76 17.09
CA PRO A 24 -32.92 3.52 16.95
C PRO A 24 -32.17 4.48 17.89
N PHE A 25 -31.23 3.93 18.66
CA PHE A 25 -30.39 4.71 19.54
C PHE A 25 -29.70 5.81 18.72
N ARG A 26 -29.99 7.08 19.08
CA ARG A 26 -29.67 8.24 18.24
C ARG A 26 -28.23 8.75 18.41
N ILE A 27 -27.51 8.31 19.43
CA ILE A 27 -26.16 8.82 19.74
C ILE A 27 -25.14 7.91 19.05
N THR A 28 -24.39 8.45 18.08
CA THR A 28 -23.41 7.69 17.28
C THR A 28 -21.98 7.78 17.81
N ALA A 29 -21.62 8.89 18.46
CA ALA A 29 -20.30 9.10 19.05
C ALA A 29 -20.38 10.10 20.21
N THR A 30 -19.53 9.91 21.21
CA THR A 30 -19.25 10.86 22.30
C THR A 30 -17.76 11.16 22.32
N GLY A 31 -17.36 12.41 22.61
CA GLY A 31 -15.97 12.81 22.68
C GLY A 31 -15.77 14.15 23.36
N TRP A 32 -14.52 14.55 23.54
CA TRP A 32 -14.12 15.83 24.12
C TRP A 32 -13.03 16.49 23.26
N VAL A 33 -12.85 17.80 23.39
CA VAL A 33 -11.91 18.57 22.55
C VAL A 33 -10.48 18.36 23.07
N GLN A 34 -9.66 17.62 22.32
CA GLN A 34 -8.26 17.36 22.67
C GLN A 34 -7.37 18.60 22.48
N GLU A 35 -7.47 19.23 21.32
CA GLU A 35 -6.57 20.32 20.91
C GLU A 35 -7.26 21.21 19.86
N PHE A 36 -6.93 22.51 19.85
CA PHE A 36 -7.47 23.49 18.90
C PHE A 36 -6.33 24.17 18.13
N ASN A 37 -6.17 23.80 16.86
CA ASN A 37 -5.14 24.35 15.97
C ASN A 37 -5.78 24.77 14.64
N ASN A 38 -5.32 25.88 14.06
CA ASN A 38 -5.78 26.40 12.78
C ASN A 38 -5.33 25.51 11.59
N THR A 39 -4.28 24.68 11.78
CA THR A 39 -3.86 23.71 10.76
C THR A 39 -3.64 22.32 11.36
N ALA A 40 -4.37 21.33 10.86
CA ALA A 40 -4.21 19.93 11.26
C ALA A 40 -3.40 19.16 10.20
N ARG A 41 -2.29 18.52 10.61
CA ARG A 41 -1.47 17.68 9.72
C ARG A 41 -1.96 16.23 9.75
N ILE A 42 -3.01 15.96 9.00
CA ILE A 42 -3.59 14.62 8.85
C ILE A 42 -3.00 13.96 7.60
N VAL A 43 -2.37 12.79 7.75
CA VAL A 43 -1.80 12.03 6.64
C VAL A 43 -2.49 10.68 6.47
N LYS A 44 -2.66 10.25 5.22
CA LYS A 44 -3.17 8.92 4.87
C LYS A 44 -2.04 8.11 4.26
N LYS A 45 -1.86 6.90 4.73
CA LYS A 45 -0.86 5.97 4.22
C LYS A 45 -1.16 5.57 2.78
N ILE A 46 -0.16 5.64 1.90
CA ILE A 46 -0.24 5.14 0.53
C ILE A 46 0.81 4.03 0.31
N LYS A 47 0.48 3.04 -0.53
CA LYS A 47 1.40 1.98 -0.93
C LYS A 47 1.53 2.00 -2.45
N LEU A 48 2.74 2.27 -2.94
CA LEU A 48 3.07 2.04 -4.35
C LEU A 48 3.47 0.57 -4.50
N THR A 49 2.91 -0.13 -5.47
CA THR A 49 3.13 -1.56 -5.68
C THR A 49 3.68 -1.83 -7.05
N GLY A 50 4.62 -2.77 -7.16
CA GLY A 50 5.17 -3.23 -8.43
C GLY A 50 5.49 -4.71 -8.41
N THR A 51 5.75 -5.24 -9.59
CA THR A 51 6.06 -6.65 -9.80
C THR A 51 7.46 -6.83 -10.38
N PRO A 52 8.20 -7.87 -9.99
CA PRO A 52 9.47 -8.19 -10.62
C PRO A 52 9.26 -8.51 -12.11
N CYS A 53 10.17 -8.02 -12.94
CA CYS A 53 10.21 -8.26 -14.38
C CYS A 53 11.40 -9.13 -14.78
N LYS A 54 12.58 -8.88 -14.18
CA LYS A 54 13.78 -9.71 -14.33
C LYS A 54 14.49 -9.79 -12.99
N ILE A 55 14.83 -11.00 -12.54
CA ILE A 55 15.46 -11.25 -11.25
C ILE A 55 16.89 -11.74 -11.48
N PHE A 56 17.83 -11.14 -10.77
CA PHE A 56 19.22 -11.57 -10.65
C PHE A 56 19.45 -12.12 -9.23
N LYS A 57 20.70 -12.20 -8.75
CA LYS A 57 21.00 -12.74 -7.39
C LYS A 57 20.30 -11.95 -6.28
N LYS A 58 20.75 -10.73 -6.04
CA LYS A 58 20.24 -9.81 -5.01
C LYS A 58 19.65 -8.52 -5.59
N THR A 59 19.40 -8.52 -6.90
CA THR A 59 18.85 -7.37 -7.62
C THR A 59 17.70 -7.83 -8.48
N ALA A 60 16.71 -6.96 -8.67
CA ALA A 60 15.62 -7.19 -9.60
C ALA A 60 15.22 -5.89 -10.29
N LEU A 61 14.68 -6.03 -11.50
CA LEU A 61 14.00 -4.96 -12.21
C LEU A 61 12.52 -5.04 -11.85
N ILE A 62 11.96 -3.95 -11.34
CA ILE A 62 10.56 -3.87 -10.89
C ILE A 62 9.77 -2.99 -11.86
N LYS A 63 8.65 -3.52 -12.35
CA LYS A 63 7.73 -2.82 -13.28
C LYS A 63 6.41 -2.47 -12.61
N GLY A 64 5.74 -1.46 -13.16
CA GLY A 64 4.41 -1.02 -12.73
C GLY A 64 4.36 -0.32 -11.37
N MET A 65 5.51 -0.05 -10.74
CA MET A 65 5.60 0.74 -9.50
C MET A 65 5.63 2.24 -9.77
N PHE A 66 6.25 2.64 -10.88
CA PHE A 66 6.38 4.01 -11.35
C PHE A 66 5.94 4.08 -12.81
N THR A 67 5.61 5.28 -13.26
CA THR A 67 5.17 5.53 -14.64
C THR A 67 6.28 6.09 -15.51
N SER A 68 7.26 6.78 -14.92
CA SER A 68 8.37 7.43 -15.64
C SER A 68 9.70 7.31 -14.90
N ASP A 69 10.80 7.43 -15.63
CA ASP A 69 12.16 7.39 -15.07
C ASP A 69 12.44 8.56 -14.11
N LEU A 70 11.76 9.71 -14.33
CA LEU A 70 11.84 10.86 -13.43
C LEU A 70 11.22 10.56 -12.06
N GLU A 71 10.14 9.78 -12.01
CA GLU A 71 9.58 9.31 -10.74
C GLU A 71 10.56 8.36 -10.05
N VAL A 72 11.17 7.42 -10.78
CA VAL A 72 12.16 6.51 -10.21
C VAL A 72 13.33 7.30 -9.59
N ALA A 73 13.80 8.35 -10.27
CA ALA A 73 14.86 9.23 -9.77
C ALA A 73 14.47 9.97 -8.48
N ARG A 74 13.20 10.40 -8.34
CA ARG A 74 12.69 11.01 -7.10
C ARG A 74 12.69 10.04 -5.91
N PHE A 75 12.51 8.74 -6.19
CA PHE A 75 12.48 7.69 -5.17
C PHE A 75 13.78 6.87 -5.12
N GLU A 76 14.87 7.36 -5.73
CA GLU A 76 16.20 6.75 -5.59
C GLU A 76 16.60 6.72 -4.10
N GLY A 77 17.08 5.57 -3.64
CA GLY A 77 17.44 5.35 -2.24
C GLY A 77 16.27 4.99 -1.32
N ALA A 78 15.02 5.03 -1.80
CA ALA A 78 13.85 4.72 -0.98
C ALA A 78 13.84 3.25 -0.54
N ALA A 79 13.38 3.01 0.69
CA ALA A 79 13.22 1.68 1.26
C ALA A 79 11.95 1.00 0.73
N ILE A 80 12.11 -0.23 0.25
CA ILE A 80 11.03 -1.07 -0.28
C ILE A 80 11.00 -2.41 0.46
N ARG A 81 9.86 -3.08 0.41
CA ARG A 81 9.69 -4.43 0.95
C ARG A 81 8.85 -5.29 0.03
N THR A 82 9.12 -6.59 0.02
CA THR A 82 8.22 -7.56 -0.60
C THR A 82 7.14 -8.01 0.38
N VAL A 83 6.04 -8.58 -0.12
CA VAL A 83 5.01 -9.22 0.71
C VAL A 83 5.60 -10.38 1.52
N SER A 84 6.60 -11.07 0.97
CA SER A 84 7.38 -12.12 1.64
C SER A 84 8.32 -11.61 2.73
N GLY A 85 8.38 -10.29 2.97
CA GLY A 85 9.12 -9.70 4.09
C GLY A 85 10.58 -9.33 3.80
N ILE A 86 11.08 -9.58 2.59
CA ILE A 86 12.44 -9.24 2.19
C ILE A 86 12.56 -7.73 2.01
N ARG A 87 13.58 -7.13 2.61
CA ARG A 87 13.84 -5.69 2.50
C ARG A 87 14.68 -5.39 1.28
N GLY A 88 14.50 -4.20 0.73
CA GLY A 88 15.27 -3.73 -0.40
C GLY A 88 15.32 -2.22 -0.49
N GLN A 89 16.01 -1.76 -1.53
CA GLN A 89 16.21 -0.34 -1.83
C GLN A 89 16.08 -0.10 -3.33
N VAL A 90 15.42 0.99 -3.70
CA VAL A 90 15.41 1.50 -5.07
C VAL A 90 16.79 2.09 -5.38
N LYS A 91 17.41 1.67 -6.48
CA LYS A 91 18.70 2.21 -6.96
C LYS A 91 18.47 3.22 -8.06
N LYS A 92 18.26 2.79 -9.31
CA LYS A 92 18.18 3.70 -10.46
C LYS A 92 17.12 3.26 -11.44
N ALA A 93 16.66 4.16 -12.29
CA ALA A 93 15.90 3.82 -13.48
C ALA A 93 16.70 2.86 -14.35
N ALA A 94 16.03 1.85 -14.91
CA ALA A 94 16.62 0.83 -15.76
C ALA A 94 15.97 0.88 -17.13
N LYS A 95 16.81 0.84 -18.18
CA LYS A 95 16.35 0.63 -19.55
C LYS A 95 16.42 -0.86 -19.84
N ILE A 96 15.30 -1.45 -20.26
CA ILE A 96 15.30 -2.82 -20.75
C ILE A 96 15.65 -2.78 -22.23
N GLU A 97 16.77 -3.40 -22.59
CA GLU A 97 17.18 -3.50 -23.98
C GLU A 97 16.21 -4.43 -24.76
N PRO A 98 15.90 -4.12 -26.04
CA PRO A 98 14.89 -4.81 -26.84
C PRO A 98 15.08 -6.32 -27.04
N GLY A 99 16.26 -6.86 -26.74
CA GLY A 99 16.60 -8.26 -27.01
C GLY A 99 16.19 -9.27 -25.93
N ASP A 100 15.85 -8.81 -24.73
CA ASP A 100 15.64 -9.68 -23.55
C ASP A 100 14.17 -10.11 -23.34
N MET A 101 13.22 -9.51 -24.07
CA MET A 101 11.80 -9.88 -24.06
C MET A 101 11.22 -9.63 -25.45
N LEU A 102 10.37 -10.54 -25.96
CA LEU A 102 9.53 -10.25 -27.11
C LEU A 102 8.70 -9.01 -26.77
N LYS A 103 9.10 -7.85 -27.31
CA LYS A 103 8.34 -6.61 -27.19
C LYS A 103 6.92 -6.90 -27.68
N ARG A 104 5.96 -6.99 -26.77
CA ARG A 104 4.56 -6.80 -27.19
C ARG A 104 4.49 -5.35 -27.65
N LYS A 105 4.08 -5.16 -28.90
CA LYS A 105 3.96 -3.85 -29.54
C LYS A 105 3.13 -2.93 -28.62
N GLY A 106 3.79 -1.98 -27.95
CA GLY A 106 3.16 -1.06 -26.98
C GLY A 106 3.52 -1.24 -25.49
N GLU A 107 4.41 -2.16 -25.12
CA GLU A 107 4.86 -2.26 -23.71
C GLU A 107 5.77 -1.07 -23.35
N ASN A 108 5.34 -0.28 -22.37
CA ASN A 108 6.08 0.88 -21.90
C ASN A 108 7.34 0.43 -21.14
N THR A 109 8.51 0.81 -21.64
CA THR A 109 9.81 0.49 -21.05
C THR A 109 10.27 1.51 -20.01
N GLU A 110 9.49 2.59 -19.80
CA GLU A 110 9.78 3.63 -18.84
C GLU A 110 9.26 3.29 -17.44
N GLY A 111 9.83 3.91 -16.40
CA GLY A 111 9.39 3.73 -15.02
C GLY A 111 9.82 2.39 -14.40
N ILE A 112 10.72 1.66 -15.06
CA ILE A 112 11.28 0.42 -14.54
C ILE A 112 12.41 0.76 -13.57
N ALA A 113 12.28 0.31 -12.32
CA ALA A 113 13.26 0.58 -11.29
C ALA A 113 14.18 -0.63 -11.09
N ARG A 114 15.50 -0.39 -11.05
CA ARG A 114 16.46 -1.36 -10.54
C ARG A 114 16.46 -1.30 -9.02
N CYS A 115 16.18 -2.42 -8.38
CA CYS A 115 16.10 -2.58 -6.94
C CYS A 115 17.11 -3.60 -6.43
N THR A 116 17.70 -3.35 -5.26
CA THR A 116 18.54 -4.31 -4.52
C THR A 116 17.75 -4.87 -3.35
N PHE A 117 17.93 -6.16 -3.04
CA PHE A 117 17.27 -6.86 -1.94
C PHE A 117 18.29 -7.58 -1.07
N GLU A 118 17.93 -7.84 0.19
CA GLU A 118 18.79 -8.58 1.12
C GLU A 118 19.03 -10.03 0.66
N ASP A 119 17.99 -10.63 0.09
CA ASP A 119 17.97 -11.99 -0.46
C ASP A 119 17.25 -12.02 -1.82
N ARG A 120 17.35 -13.16 -2.51
CA ARG A 120 16.72 -13.39 -3.80
C ARG A 120 15.20 -13.46 -3.65
N ILE A 121 14.50 -12.57 -4.35
CA ILE A 121 13.04 -12.55 -4.42
C ILE A 121 12.50 -13.53 -5.47
N LEU A 122 11.20 -13.83 -5.43
CA LEU A 122 10.52 -14.69 -6.40
C LEU A 122 9.79 -13.87 -7.46
N MET A 123 9.53 -14.48 -8.62
CA MET A 123 8.80 -13.83 -9.72
C MET A 123 7.34 -13.53 -9.37
N SER A 124 6.78 -14.26 -8.40
CA SER A 124 5.43 -14.09 -7.85
C SER A 124 5.34 -13.03 -6.75
N ASP A 125 6.47 -12.48 -6.28
CA ASP A 125 6.44 -11.48 -5.21
C ASP A 125 5.83 -10.16 -5.67
N ILE A 126 5.10 -9.52 -4.77
CA ILE A 126 4.69 -8.12 -4.91
C ILE A 126 5.63 -7.27 -4.07
N VAL A 127 6.23 -6.26 -4.70
CA VAL A 127 7.10 -5.28 -4.05
C VAL A 127 6.30 -4.03 -3.76
N PHE A 128 6.46 -3.43 -2.59
CA PHE A 128 5.79 -2.19 -2.24
C PHE A 128 6.71 -1.18 -1.55
N LEU A 129 6.43 0.09 -1.80
CA LEU A 129 6.98 1.25 -1.10
C LEU A 129 5.88 1.82 -0.18
N ARG A 130 6.24 2.19 1.05
CA ARG A 130 5.34 2.89 1.98
C ARG A 130 5.78 4.35 2.08
N ALA A 131 4.89 5.25 1.70
CA ALA A 131 5.04 6.69 1.87
C ALA A 131 3.97 7.24 2.82
#